data_AF-A0AAU4GW68-F1
#
_entry.id   AF-A0AAU4GW68-F1
#
_cell.length_a   1.000
_cell.length_b   1.000
_cell.length_c   1.000
_cell.angle_alpha   90.00
_cell.angle_beta   90.00
_cell.angle_gamma   90.00
#
_symmetry.space_group_name_H-M   'P 1'
#
loop_
_entity.id
_entity.type
_entity.pdbx_description
1 polymer ?
#
loop_
_entity_poly.entity_id
_entity_poly.type
_entity_poly.pdbx_seq_one_letter_code
_entity_poly.pdbx_strand_id
1 'polypeptide(L)'
;MAWRERTYRMVDGERIEGVWCHVWRRTDFSGEYYVDDLVLYADGSVSCGAKDLPGLKKHLDTGQLALTSPDAPDRPDEESKWRSRWGRPRTPESFLLEVADRVEELNGRPTAGSRLREAIRRFVGEPSQANRELLRKAYLAVPQHLRIFVLGDMDRQDRPLRILLTDVGVPVDGDGPLVTAEMHEAQLEYFQRGEAALAEAERQRATLHADDPVTAGRPTVTSHQTVYPRGWPTEPGLFMLRNEFPAPISYDGETYPSVLHGYWALSAADPADRARIREAPSGRDAQELGGEVVRRDGWTGLRLAVMAGLLRAKFTQHPDLAAVLLGTEDARISYTGFSDSRFWLDVRADRGRNWVGRLLELVRSELALAQETRGVRQTEGIRQTRGGQGTQDTQGVHITG
;
A
#
# COMPACT_ATOMS: atom_id res chain seq x y z
N MET A 1 -7.94 24.68 -8.55
CA MET A 1 -7.56 24.23 -7.19
C MET A 1 -7.66 22.73 -7.14
N ALA A 2 -6.67 22.05 -6.58
CA ALA A 2 -6.71 20.61 -6.34
C ALA A 2 -6.51 20.36 -4.84
N TRP A 3 -7.20 19.36 -4.29
CA TRP A 3 -6.93 18.88 -2.94
C TRP A 3 -5.54 18.25 -2.90
N ARG A 4 -4.77 18.56 -1.86
CA ARG A 4 -3.53 17.87 -1.55
C ARG A 4 -3.77 16.87 -0.44
N GLU A 5 -3.30 15.65 -0.67
CA GLU A 5 -3.40 14.57 0.29
C GLU A 5 -2.30 14.69 1.36
N ARG A 6 -2.61 14.23 2.58
CA ARG A 6 -1.72 14.13 3.77
C ARG A 6 -1.65 15.39 4.65
N THR A 7 -2.65 15.56 5.50
CA THR A 7 -2.50 16.27 6.77
C THR A 7 -3.23 15.50 7.87
N TYR A 8 -2.96 15.79 9.12
CA TYR A 8 -3.66 15.20 10.26
C TYR A 8 -3.64 16.14 11.45
N ARG A 9 -4.54 15.92 12.40
CA ARG A 9 -4.50 16.55 13.72
C ARG A 9 -4.67 15.51 14.82
N MET A 10 -4.19 15.83 16.00
CA MET A 10 -4.42 15.02 17.20
C MET A 10 -5.56 15.63 18.01
N VAL A 11 -6.58 14.84 18.35
CA VAL A 11 -7.68 15.21 19.25
C VAL A 11 -7.80 14.12 20.29
N ASP A 12 -7.64 14.46 21.57
CA ASP A 12 -7.72 13.52 22.70
C ASP A 12 -6.85 12.25 22.56
N GLY A 13 -5.70 12.37 21.87
CA GLY A 13 -4.77 11.26 21.63
C GLY A 13 -5.10 10.42 20.39
N GLU A 14 -6.21 10.68 19.70
CA GLU A 14 -6.58 10.07 18.42
C GLU A 14 -6.09 10.91 17.25
N ARG A 15 -5.62 10.23 16.19
CA ARG A 15 -5.18 10.87 14.95
C ARG A 15 -6.36 10.98 13.99
N ILE A 16 -6.73 12.20 13.63
CA ILE A 16 -7.78 12.49 12.64
C ILE A 16 -7.11 12.89 11.33
N GLU A 17 -7.28 12.07 10.30
CA GLU A 17 -6.79 12.36 8.95
C GLU A 17 -7.51 13.58 8.34
N GLY A 18 -6.80 14.28 7.47
CA GLY A 18 -7.34 15.41 6.74
C GLY A 18 -6.66 15.63 5.39
N VAL A 19 -7.25 16.56 4.66
CA VAL A 19 -6.76 17.07 3.39
C VAL A 19 -6.87 18.59 3.38
N TRP A 20 -6.26 19.25 2.40
CA TRP A 20 -6.35 20.69 2.29
C TRP A 20 -6.34 21.16 0.85
N CYS A 21 -6.88 22.37 0.62
CA CYS A 21 -6.82 23.05 -0.67
C CYS A 21 -6.68 24.57 -0.45
N HIS A 22 -6.19 25.27 -1.48
CA HIS A 22 -6.14 26.73 -1.45
C HIS A 22 -7.52 27.35 -1.70
N VAL A 23 -7.84 28.41 -0.97
CA VAL A 23 -8.99 29.29 -1.17
C VAL A 23 -8.55 30.75 -1.11
N TRP A 24 -9.39 31.68 -1.56
CA TRP A 24 -9.13 33.12 -1.43
C TRP A 24 -9.92 33.65 -0.25
N ARG A 25 -9.24 34.19 0.75
CA ARG A 25 -9.87 34.75 1.95
C ARG A 25 -9.80 36.26 1.94
N ARG A 26 -10.94 36.89 2.21
CA ARG A 26 -11.05 38.34 2.34
C ARG A 26 -10.56 38.78 3.72
N THR A 27 -9.79 39.87 3.75
CA THR A 27 -9.33 40.51 4.99
C THR A 27 -10.41 41.47 5.50
N ASP A 28 -10.72 41.41 6.80
CA ASP A 28 -11.78 42.23 7.40
C ASP A 28 -11.46 43.74 7.36
N PHE A 29 -10.17 44.10 7.38
CA PHE A 29 -9.71 45.50 7.43
C PHE A 29 -9.56 46.15 6.05
N SER A 30 -8.84 45.51 5.12
CA SER A 30 -8.58 46.08 3.78
C SER A 30 -9.63 45.68 2.74
N GLY A 31 -10.39 44.61 2.99
CA GLY A 31 -11.30 44.03 2.02
C GLY A 31 -10.60 43.29 0.87
N GLU A 32 -9.27 43.24 0.87
CA GLU A 32 -8.46 42.52 -0.12
C GLU A 32 -8.45 41.02 0.14
N TYR A 33 -8.31 40.24 -0.93
CA TYR A 33 -8.18 38.79 -0.83
C TYR A 33 -6.73 38.34 -0.87
N TYR A 34 -6.42 37.33 -0.08
CA TYR A 34 -5.16 36.60 -0.12
C TYR A 34 -5.42 35.10 -0.19
N VAL A 35 -4.42 34.32 -0.62
CA VAL A 35 -4.51 32.86 -0.65
C VAL A 35 -4.35 32.31 0.76
N ASP A 36 -5.31 31.51 1.21
CA ASP A 36 -5.31 30.82 2.50
C ASP A 36 -5.55 29.32 2.30
N ASP A 37 -5.16 28.50 3.27
CA ASP A 37 -5.33 27.06 3.22
C ASP A 37 -6.60 26.63 3.96
N LEU A 38 -7.57 26.12 3.20
CA LEU A 38 -8.72 25.42 3.76
C LEU A 38 -8.32 23.99 4.06
N VAL A 39 -8.29 23.64 5.35
CA VAL A 39 -8.02 22.28 5.81
C VAL A 39 -9.33 21.63 6.22
N LEU A 40 -9.55 20.40 5.78
CA LEU A 40 -10.74 19.59 6.07
C LEU A 40 -10.30 18.28 6.71
N TYR A 41 -10.98 17.89 7.79
CA TYR A 41 -10.68 16.64 8.52
C TYR A 41 -11.82 15.63 8.40
N ALA A 42 -11.52 14.36 8.71
CA ALA A 42 -12.45 13.24 8.63
C ALA A 42 -13.70 13.41 9.51
N ASP A 43 -13.61 14.18 10.60
CA ASP A 43 -14.73 14.50 11.48
C ASP A 43 -15.63 15.64 10.94
N GLY A 44 -15.34 16.15 9.74
CA GLY A 44 -16.07 17.26 9.13
C GLY A 44 -15.68 18.64 9.67
N SER A 45 -14.66 18.73 10.53
CA SER A 45 -14.13 20.02 10.94
C SER A 45 -13.34 20.67 9.80
N VAL A 46 -13.42 22.00 9.75
CA VAL A 46 -12.79 22.82 8.72
C VAL A 46 -11.91 23.87 9.40
N SER A 47 -10.77 24.18 8.80
CA SER A 47 -9.91 25.33 9.12
C SER A 47 -10.03 26.37 8.00
N CYS A 48 -9.60 27.61 8.25
CA CYS A 48 -9.78 28.82 7.42
C CYS A 48 -10.98 29.70 7.85
N GLY A 49 -11.00 30.06 9.14
CA GLY A 49 -12.00 30.95 9.73
C GLY A 49 -13.37 30.30 10.00
N ALA A 50 -13.71 29.22 9.30
CA ALA A 50 -14.81 28.34 9.65
C ALA A 50 -14.35 27.27 10.67
N LYS A 51 -15.30 26.66 11.40
CA LYS A 51 -15.04 25.52 12.29
C LYS A 51 -15.64 24.21 11.77
N ASP A 52 -16.65 24.32 10.92
CA ASP A 52 -17.48 23.23 10.40
C ASP A 52 -18.04 23.58 9.00
N LEU A 53 -18.74 22.63 8.38
CA LEU A 53 -19.38 22.82 7.07
C LEU A 53 -20.41 23.97 7.05
N PRO A 54 -21.29 24.15 8.05
CA PRO A 54 -22.19 25.30 8.12
C PRO A 54 -21.44 26.65 8.15
N GLY A 55 -20.37 26.76 8.92
CA GLY A 55 -19.52 27.95 8.96
C GLY A 55 -18.84 28.20 7.62
N LEU A 56 -18.37 27.15 6.95
CA LEU A 56 -17.79 27.25 5.61
C LEU A 56 -18.82 27.75 4.60
N LYS A 57 -20.04 27.20 4.63
CA LYS A 57 -21.14 27.69 3.78
C LYS A 57 -21.38 29.17 4.00
N LYS A 58 -21.50 29.61 5.26
CA LYS A 58 -21.71 31.02 5.59
C LYS A 58 -20.59 31.90 5.01
N HIS A 59 -19.34 31.50 5.15
CA HIS A 59 -18.20 32.27 4.63
C HIS A 59 -18.18 32.37 3.11
N LEU A 60 -18.62 31.33 2.40
CA LEU A 60 -18.79 31.37 0.94
C LEU A 60 -19.96 32.27 0.55
N ASP A 61 -21.12 32.14 1.24
CA ASP A 61 -22.31 32.95 0.97
C ASP A 61 -22.06 34.45 1.18
N THR A 62 -21.27 34.82 2.21
CA THR A 62 -20.95 36.22 2.52
C THR A 62 -19.80 36.78 1.71
N GLY A 63 -19.14 35.98 0.86
CA GLY A 63 -17.93 36.38 0.15
C GLY A 63 -16.72 36.60 1.07
N GLN A 64 -16.72 36.02 2.27
CA GLN A 64 -15.50 35.99 3.11
C GLN A 64 -14.47 35.03 2.52
N LEU A 65 -14.95 33.97 1.86
CA LEU A 65 -14.15 33.02 1.09
C LEU A 65 -14.61 33.00 -0.36
N ALA A 66 -13.65 32.94 -1.29
CA ALA A 66 -13.87 32.81 -2.72
C ALA A 66 -13.08 31.61 -3.29
N LEU A 67 -13.67 30.97 -4.31
CA LEU A 67 -13.15 29.76 -4.95
C LEU A 67 -12.33 30.05 -6.22
N THR A 68 -12.26 31.32 -6.61
CA THR A 68 -11.48 31.84 -7.73
C THR A 68 -10.79 33.12 -7.30
N SER A 69 -9.71 33.48 -8.00
CA SER A 69 -9.07 34.78 -7.77
C SER A 69 -10.10 35.90 -8.02
N PRO A 70 -10.15 36.95 -7.19
CA PRO A 70 -11.00 38.11 -7.48
C PRO A 70 -10.60 38.82 -8.77
N ASP A 71 -9.33 38.73 -9.15
CA ASP A 71 -8.80 39.32 -10.39
C ASP A 71 -8.94 38.38 -11.59
N ALA A 72 -9.58 37.22 -11.42
CA ALA A 72 -9.80 36.32 -12.54
C ALA A 72 -10.76 36.98 -13.55
N PRO A 73 -10.46 36.93 -14.85
CA PRO A 73 -11.39 37.45 -15.85
C PRO A 73 -12.70 36.68 -15.78
N ASP A 74 -13.81 37.39 -16.01
CA ASP A 74 -15.11 36.76 -16.16
C ASP A 74 -15.02 35.70 -17.25
N ARG A 75 -15.56 34.51 -16.95
CA ARG A 75 -15.71 33.50 -17.98
C ARG A 75 -16.77 33.98 -18.96
N PRO A 76 -16.52 33.89 -20.28
CA PRO A 76 -17.55 34.18 -21.25
C PRO A 76 -18.75 33.27 -21.02
N ASP A 77 -19.94 33.80 -21.28
CA ASP A 77 -21.17 33.02 -21.20
C ASP A 77 -21.07 31.79 -22.11
N GLU A 78 -21.47 30.65 -21.55
CA GLU A 78 -21.44 29.38 -22.26
C GLU A 78 -22.52 29.37 -23.35
N GLU A 79 -22.11 29.51 -24.61
CA GLU A 79 -23.02 29.56 -25.77
C GLU A 79 -23.93 28.32 -25.87
N SER A 80 -23.47 27.16 -25.38
CA SER A 80 -24.25 25.93 -25.36
C SER A 80 -23.82 24.97 -24.26
N LYS A 81 -24.77 24.57 -23.41
CA LYS A 81 -24.57 23.57 -22.35
C LYS A 81 -24.33 22.20 -22.95
N TRP A 82 -24.99 21.85 -24.05
CA TRP A 82 -24.77 20.60 -24.75
C TRP A 82 -23.37 20.53 -25.40
N ARG A 83 -22.96 21.57 -26.14
CA ARG A 83 -21.70 21.58 -26.90
C ARG A 83 -20.48 21.75 -26.02
N SER A 84 -20.63 22.35 -24.84
CA SER A 84 -19.52 22.56 -23.92
C SER A 84 -18.81 21.26 -23.56
N ARG A 85 -17.47 21.37 -23.52
CA ARG A 85 -16.55 20.31 -23.10
C ARG A 85 -15.85 20.66 -21.79
N TRP A 86 -16.17 21.81 -21.22
CA TRP A 86 -15.55 22.30 -19.99
C TRP A 86 -16.42 21.94 -18.78
N GLY A 87 -15.77 21.67 -17.66
CA GLY A 87 -16.49 21.52 -16.40
C GLY A 87 -17.18 22.83 -16.05
N ARG A 88 -18.44 22.73 -15.58
CA ARG A 88 -19.17 23.91 -15.08
C ARG A 88 -18.36 24.62 -14.00
N PRO A 89 -18.51 25.94 -13.85
CA PRO A 89 -17.83 26.69 -12.79
C PRO A 89 -18.03 26.04 -11.43
N ARG A 90 -16.99 26.07 -10.61
CA ARG A 90 -17.06 25.59 -9.23
C ARG A 90 -17.79 26.64 -8.40
N THR A 91 -19.10 26.46 -8.23
CA THR A 91 -19.92 27.31 -7.36
C THR A 91 -19.74 26.95 -5.89
N PRO A 92 -20.11 27.83 -4.94
CA PRO A 92 -20.16 27.51 -3.51
C PRO A 92 -20.89 26.21 -3.19
N GLU A 93 -22.08 25.99 -3.79
CA GLU A 93 -22.90 24.80 -3.55
C GLU A 93 -22.21 23.54 -4.08
N SER A 94 -21.65 23.64 -5.29
CA SER A 94 -20.89 22.56 -5.93
C SER A 94 -19.63 22.20 -5.14
N PHE A 95 -18.97 23.19 -4.55
CA PHE A 95 -17.80 22.98 -3.69
C PHE A 95 -18.16 22.37 -2.34
N LEU A 96 -19.29 22.75 -1.74
CA LEU A 96 -19.76 22.12 -0.50
C LEU A 96 -20.08 20.63 -0.71
N LEU A 97 -20.61 20.25 -1.87
CA LEU A 97 -20.76 18.83 -2.24
C LEU A 97 -19.40 18.13 -2.35
N GLU A 98 -18.39 18.78 -2.93
CA GLU A 98 -17.02 18.23 -3.04
C GLU A 98 -16.37 18.06 -1.67
N VAL A 99 -16.55 19.03 -0.76
CA VAL A 99 -16.10 18.96 0.63
C VAL A 99 -16.77 17.80 1.36
N ALA A 100 -18.09 17.66 1.24
CA ALA A 100 -18.81 16.54 1.84
C ALA A 100 -18.31 15.19 1.31
N ASP A 101 -18.05 15.10 0.00
CA ASP A 101 -17.55 13.88 -0.62
C ASP A 101 -16.15 13.49 -0.12
N ARG A 102 -15.32 14.51 0.14
CA ARG A 102 -13.99 14.32 0.70
C ARG A 102 -14.01 13.83 2.16
N VAL A 103 -15.01 14.24 2.94
CA VAL A 103 -15.26 13.68 4.28
C VAL A 103 -15.60 12.19 4.17
N GLU A 104 -16.47 11.80 3.23
CA GLU A 104 -16.79 10.37 3.01
C GLU A 104 -15.53 9.56 2.67
N GLU A 105 -14.71 10.08 1.76
CA GLU A 105 -13.46 9.43 1.35
C GLU A 105 -12.47 9.27 2.50
N LEU A 106 -12.27 10.31 3.33
CA LEU A 106 -11.43 10.25 4.52
C LEU A 106 -11.88 9.20 5.54
N ASN A 107 -13.18 8.89 5.57
CA ASN A 107 -13.77 7.86 6.43
C ASN A 107 -13.85 6.48 5.74
N GLY A 108 -13.32 6.33 4.52
CA GLY A 108 -13.44 5.10 3.74
C GLY A 108 -14.89 4.75 3.37
N ARG A 109 -15.81 5.72 3.39
CA ARG A 109 -17.23 5.54 3.05
C ARG A 109 -17.47 5.81 1.56
N PRO A 110 -18.54 5.27 0.96
CA PRO A 110 -18.85 5.50 -0.45
C PRO A 110 -19.04 6.99 -0.76
N THR A 111 -18.29 7.50 -1.75
CA THR A 111 -18.46 8.85 -2.29
C THR A 111 -19.68 8.95 -3.21
N ALA A 112 -20.05 10.16 -3.62
CA ALA A 112 -21.10 10.44 -4.60
C ALA A 112 -20.78 9.78 -5.95
N GLY A 113 -19.51 9.77 -6.35
CA GLY A 113 -19.06 9.03 -7.53
C GLY A 113 -19.24 7.52 -7.37
N SER A 114 -18.94 6.95 -6.21
CA SER A 114 -19.17 5.52 -5.93
C SER A 114 -20.66 5.17 -5.92
N ARG A 115 -21.50 6.01 -5.30
CA ARG A 115 -22.96 5.86 -5.31
C ARG A 115 -23.55 5.99 -6.71
N LEU A 116 -23.03 6.90 -7.54
CA LEU A 116 -23.44 7.04 -8.94
C LEU A 116 -23.10 5.78 -9.74
N ARG A 117 -21.88 5.24 -9.61
CA ARG A 117 -21.49 3.99 -10.26
C ARG A 117 -22.43 2.83 -9.88
N GLU A 118 -22.76 2.72 -8.61
CA GLU A 118 -23.75 1.74 -8.16
C GLU A 118 -25.14 1.97 -8.77
N ALA A 119 -25.61 3.22 -8.85
CA ALA A 119 -26.89 3.54 -9.48
C ALA A 119 -26.90 3.25 -10.99
N ILE A 120 -25.78 3.46 -11.68
CA ILE A 120 -25.60 3.08 -13.10
C ILE A 120 -25.77 1.57 -13.24
N ARG A 121 -25.07 0.76 -12.44
CA ARG A 121 -25.17 -0.71 -12.48
C ARG A 121 -26.60 -1.19 -12.28
N ARG A 122 -27.32 -0.63 -11.30
CA ARG A 122 -28.73 -0.97 -11.05
C ARG A 122 -29.62 -0.63 -12.22
N PHE A 123 -29.48 0.57 -12.78
CA PHE A 123 -30.28 1.01 -13.92
C PHE A 123 -29.98 0.19 -15.19
N VAL A 124 -28.73 -0.18 -15.42
CA VAL A 124 -28.32 -1.00 -16.56
C VAL A 124 -28.84 -2.44 -16.43
N GLY A 125 -28.80 -3.01 -15.23
CA GLY A 125 -29.34 -4.35 -14.97
C GLY A 125 -30.86 -4.40 -15.00
N GLU A 126 -31.54 -3.33 -14.55
CA GLU A 126 -32.99 -3.21 -14.57
C GLU A 126 -33.41 -1.78 -14.97
N PRO A 127 -33.60 -1.52 -16.28
CA PRO A 127 -34.02 -0.21 -16.80
C PRO A 127 -35.47 0.13 -16.44
N SER A 128 -35.71 0.52 -15.19
CA SER A 128 -37.03 0.93 -14.68
C SER A 128 -37.06 2.43 -14.39
N GLN A 129 -38.26 3.03 -14.38
CA GLN A 129 -38.44 4.43 -14.01
C GLN A 129 -37.96 4.71 -12.57
N ALA A 130 -38.13 3.73 -11.67
CA ALA A 130 -37.64 3.83 -10.29
C ALA A 130 -36.11 3.89 -10.24
N ASN A 131 -35.42 3.00 -10.96
CA ASN A 131 -33.96 3.00 -11.02
C ASN A 131 -33.41 4.23 -11.75
N ARG A 132 -34.14 4.76 -12.75
CA ARG A 132 -33.81 6.01 -13.44
C ARG A 132 -33.86 7.22 -12.50
N GLU A 133 -34.83 7.27 -11.60
CA GLU A 133 -34.91 8.34 -10.59
C GLU A 133 -33.80 8.23 -9.54
N LEU A 134 -33.45 7.01 -9.12
CA LEU A 134 -32.27 6.78 -8.28
C LEU A 134 -30.97 7.23 -8.96
N LEU A 135 -30.82 6.90 -10.24
CA LEU A 135 -29.70 7.35 -11.06
C LEU A 135 -29.65 8.87 -11.17
N ARG A 136 -30.79 9.52 -11.42
CA ARG A 136 -30.92 10.98 -11.45
C ARG A 136 -30.46 11.62 -10.15
N LYS A 137 -30.97 11.12 -9.02
CA LYS A 137 -30.59 11.59 -7.68
C LYS A 137 -29.10 11.43 -7.42
N ALA A 138 -28.52 10.27 -7.77
CA ALA A 138 -27.10 10.02 -7.59
C ALA A 138 -26.23 10.92 -8.47
N TYR A 139 -26.62 11.15 -9.73
CA TYR A 139 -25.91 12.05 -10.64
C TYR A 139 -25.94 13.51 -10.15
N LEU A 140 -27.09 13.96 -9.64
CA LEU A 140 -27.23 15.30 -9.08
C LEU A 140 -26.43 15.51 -7.79
N ALA A 141 -26.21 14.44 -7.01
CA ALA A 141 -25.38 14.48 -5.82
C ALA A 141 -23.88 14.64 -6.12
N VAL A 142 -23.42 14.29 -7.33
CA VAL A 142 -22.03 14.55 -7.76
C VAL A 142 -21.83 16.06 -7.95
N PRO A 143 -20.75 16.65 -7.39
CA PRO A 143 -20.42 18.05 -7.59
C PRO A 143 -20.46 18.44 -9.06
N GLN A 144 -21.19 19.50 -9.39
CA GLN A 144 -21.51 19.87 -10.77
C GLN A 144 -20.27 20.02 -11.66
N HIS A 145 -19.19 20.58 -11.11
CA HIS A 145 -17.94 20.81 -11.82
C HIS A 145 -17.11 19.53 -12.01
N LEU A 146 -17.48 18.43 -11.34
CA LEU A 146 -16.83 17.12 -11.44
C LEU A 146 -17.61 16.10 -12.30
N ARG A 147 -18.89 16.37 -12.62
CA ARG A 147 -19.74 15.42 -13.35
C ARG A 147 -19.15 14.98 -14.67
N ILE A 148 -18.52 15.90 -15.43
CA ILE A 148 -17.88 15.60 -16.72
C ILE A 148 -16.78 14.53 -16.63
N PHE A 149 -16.22 14.28 -15.43
CA PHE A 149 -15.17 13.30 -15.21
C PHE A 149 -15.69 11.96 -14.70
N VAL A 150 -16.98 11.86 -14.36
CA VAL A 150 -17.48 10.76 -13.53
C VAL A 150 -17.49 9.40 -14.22
N LEU A 151 -17.49 9.38 -15.55
CA LEU A 151 -17.39 8.16 -16.35
C LEU A 151 -15.94 7.79 -16.71
N GLY A 152 -14.97 8.68 -16.48
CA GLY A 152 -13.58 8.49 -16.92
C GLY A 152 -13.35 8.50 -18.44
N ASP A 153 -14.42 8.63 -19.24
CA ASP A 153 -14.38 8.73 -20.70
C ASP A 153 -14.30 10.21 -21.11
N MET A 154 -13.13 10.68 -21.55
CA MET A 154 -12.94 12.10 -21.90
C MET A 154 -13.49 12.45 -23.28
N ASP A 155 -13.78 11.46 -24.12
CA ASP A 155 -14.37 11.65 -25.45
C ASP A 155 -15.86 11.93 -25.34
N ARG A 156 -16.55 11.23 -24.42
CA ARG A 156 -18.01 11.34 -24.19
C ARG A 156 -18.40 12.09 -22.92
N GLN A 157 -17.49 12.21 -21.96
CA GLN A 157 -17.73 12.84 -20.65
C GLN A 157 -18.98 12.26 -19.98
N ASP A 158 -19.83 13.08 -19.38
CA ASP A 158 -21.10 12.66 -18.77
C ASP A 158 -22.30 12.72 -19.73
N ARG A 159 -22.07 12.96 -21.02
CA ARG A 159 -23.16 13.03 -22.02
C ARG A 159 -24.02 11.76 -22.07
N PRO A 160 -23.47 10.54 -21.98
CA PRO A 160 -24.30 9.33 -21.93
C PRO A 160 -25.31 9.36 -20.77
N LEU A 161 -24.92 9.86 -19.59
CA LEU A 161 -25.83 10.03 -18.46
C LEU A 161 -26.87 11.12 -18.72
N ARG A 162 -26.45 12.28 -19.27
CA ARG A 162 -27.36 13.39 -19.58
C ARG A 162 -28.45 12.99 -20.56
N ILE A 163 -28.11 12.19 -21.58
CA ILE A 163 -29.07 11.61 -22.52
C ILE A 163 -30.05 10.68 -21.79
N LEU A 164 -29.55 9.70 -21.02
CA LEU A 164 -30.41 8.76 -20.29
C LEU A 164 -31.34 9.44 -19.28
N LEU A 165 -30.87 10.50 -18.62
CA LEU A 165 -31.64 11.22 -17.62
C LEU A 165 -32.65 12.21 -18.20
N THR A 166 -32.56 12.52 -19.50
CA THR A 166 -33.49 13.39 -20.22
C THR A 166 -34.61 12.54 -20.84
N ASP A 167 -35.85 12.98 -20.71
CA ASP A 167 -37.01 12.27 -21.24
C ASP A 167 -37.07 12.28 -22.77
N VAL A 168 -37.63 11.23 -23.35
CA VAL A 168 -37.80 11.12 -24.81
C VAL A 168 -38.68 12.27 -25.31
N GLY A 169 -38.26 12.91 -26.41
CA GLY A 169 -38.90 14.09 -26.96
C GLY A 169 -38.48 15.41 -26.29
N VAL A 170 -37.60 15.38 -25.29
CA VAL A 170 -37.06 16.58 -24.64
C VAL A 170 -35.63 16.85 -25.14
N PRO A 171 -35.26 18.10 -25.44
CA PRO A 171 -33.88 18.43 -25.80
C PRO A 171 -32.94 18.29 -24.58
N VAL A 172 -31.82 17.59 -24.76
CA VAL A 172 -30.81 17.42 -23.70
C VAL A 172 -30.28 18.79 -23.27
N ASP A 173 -30.32 19.08 -21.96
CA ASP A 173 -29.94 20.39 -21.36
C ASP A 173 -30.68 21.62 -21.90
N GLY A 174 -31.75 21.43 -22.68
CA GLY A 174 -32.56 22.50 -23.27
C GLY A 174 -32.07 22.99 -24.64
N ASP A 175 -30.82 22.74 -25.01
CA ASP A 175 -30.17 23.24 -26.23
C ASP A 175 -29.48 22.14 -27.06
N GLY A 176 -29.52 20.90 -26.58
CA GLY A 176 -29.01 19.71 -27.25
C GLY A 176 -30.01 19.05 -28.20
N PRO A 177 -29.66 17.88 -28.76
CA PRO A 177 -30.56 17.11 -29.60
C PRO A 177 -31.81 16.65 -28.82
N LEU A 178 -32.92 16.51 -29.53
CA LEU A 178 -34.12 15.85 -29.01
C LEU A 178 -33.79 14.38 -28.72
N VAL A 179 -34.03 13.95 -27.48
CA VAL A 179 -33.80 12.56 -27.09
C VAL A 179 -34.78 11.65 -27.81
N THR A 180 -34.26 10.63 -28.50
CA THR A 180 -35.05 9.55 -29.08
C THR A 180 -34.93 8.26 -28.25
N ALA A 181 -35.83 7.30 -28.50
CA ALA A 181 -35.70 5.97 -27.91
C ALA A 181 -34.40 5.27 -28.33
N GLU A 182 -33.96 5.44 -29.58
CA GLU A 182 -32.68 4.86 -30.04
C GLU A 182 -31.48 5.48 -29.32
N MET A 183 -31.54 6.77 -28.97
CA MET A 183 -30.48 7.40 -28.18
C MET A 183 -30.38 6.80 -26.79
N HIS A 184 -31.51 6.50 -26.14
CA HIS A 184 -31.54 5.80 -24.85
C HIS A 184 -30.97 4.39 -24.95
N GLU A 185 -31.40 3.62 -25.95
CA GLU A 185 -30.89 2.27 -26.21
C GLU A 185 -29.36 2.27 -26.44
N ALA A 186 -28.86 3.16 -27.29
CA ALA A 186 -27.43 3.28 -27.55
C ALA A 186 -26.60 3.64 -26.29
N GLN A 187 -27.19 4.40 -25.36
CA GLN A 187 -26.51 4.69 -24.09
C GLN A 187 -26.55 3.51 -23.14
N LEU A 188 -27.64 2.74 -23.10
CA LEU A 188 -27.70 1.49 -22.33
C LEU A 188 -26.62 0.51 -22.81
N GLU A 189 -26.47 0.33 -24.13
CA GLU A 189 -25.41 -0.52 -24.70
C GLU A 189 -24.00 -0.01 -24.36
N TYR A 190 -23.80 1.30 -24.32
CA TYR A 190 -22.53 1.89 -23.89
C TYR A 190 -22.18 1.47 -22.46
N PHE A 191 -23.12 1.58 -21.52
CA PHE A 191 -22.87 1.18 -20.14
C PHE A 191 -22.76 -0.34 -19.97
N GLN A 192 -23.55 -1.14 -20.69
CA GLN A 192 -23.45 -2.60 -20.68
C GLN A 192 -22.06 -3.08 -21.15
N ARG A 193 -21.53 -2.49 -22.22
CA ARG A 193 -20.16 -2.77 -22.70
C ARG A 193 -19.11 -2.37 -21.66
N GLY A 194 -19.29 -1.21 -21.01
CA GLY A 194 -18.41 -0.75 -19.95
C GLY A 194 -18.34 -1.73 -18.77
N GLU A 195 -19.50 -2.15 -18.25
CA GLU A 195 -19.57 -3.12 -17.15
C GLU A 195 -18.99 -4.48 -17.53
N ALA A 196 -19.26 -4.97 -18.75
CA ALA A 196 -18.67 -6.21 -19.24
C ALA A 196 -17.14 -6.13 -19.36
N ALA A 197 -16.60 -5.01 -19.84
CA ALA A 197 -15.17 -4.78 -19.95
C ALA A 197 -14.49 -4.68 -18.57
N LEU A 198 -15.13 -4.01 -17.60
CA LEU A 198 -14.64 -3.95 -16.22
C LEU A 198 -14.61 -5.34 -15.58
N ALA A 199 -15.69 -6.12 -15.72
CA ALA A 199 -15.74 -7.48 -15.19
C ALA A 199 -14.68 -8.40 -15.82
N GLU A 200 -14.40 -8.24 -17.12
CA GLU A 200 -13.32 -8.96 -17.79
C GLU A 200 -11.94 -8.51 -17.30
N ALA A 201 -11.71 -7.21 -17.15
CA ALA A 201 -10.46 -6.68 -16.60
C ALA A 201 -10.22 -7.17 -15.16
N GLU A 202 -11.25 -7.23 -14.33
CA GLU A 202 -11.18 -7.79 -12.98
C GLU A 202 -10.80 -9.28 -13.00
N ARG A 203 -11.43 -10.09 -13.88
CA ARG A 203 -11.07 -11.50 -14.05
C ARG A 203 -9.62 -11.69 -14.52
N GLN A 204 -9.20 -10.90 -15.51
CA GLN A 204 -7.83 -10.94 -16.00
C GLN A 204 -6.84 -10.53 -14.90
N ARG A 205 -7.13 -9.47 -14.15
CA ARG A 205 -6.30 -9.03 -13.04
C ARG A 205 -6.21 -10.11 -11.96
N ALA A 206 -7.33 -10.71 -11.57
CA ALA A 206 -7.35 -11.80 -10.60
C ALA A 206 -6.50 -13.01 -11.06
N THR A 207 -6.48 -13.29 -12.37
CA THR A 207 -5.66 -14.36 -12.96
C THR A 207 -4.18 -14.00 -12.97
N LEU A 208 -3.84 -12.78 -13.44
CA LEU A 208 -2.46 -12.32 -13.57
C LEU A 208 -1.79 -12.04 -12.21
N HIS A 209 -2.59 -11.68 -11.22
CA HIS A 209 -2.16 -11.29 -9.87
C HIS A 209 -2.65 -12.27 -8.81
N ALA A 210 -2.75 -13.56 -9.16
CA ALA A 210 -3.24 -14.59 -8.24
C ALA A 210 -2.36 -14.77 -6.99
N ASP A 211 -1.10 -14.34 -7.05
CA ASP A 211 -0.12 -14.40 -5.96
C ASP A 211 0.00 -13.06 -5.19
N ASP A 212 -0.81 -12.05 -5.52
CA ASP A 212 -0.87 -10.83 -4.74
C ASP A 212 -1.40 -11.14 -3.32
N PRO A 213 -0.86 -10.49 -2.27
CA PRO A 213 -1.29 -10.76 -0.90
C PRO A 213 -2.76 -10.40 -0.70
N VAL A 214 -3.57 -11.37 -0.28
CA VAL A 214 -5.02 -11.23 -0.07
C VAL A 214 -5.34 -10.47 1.21
N THR A 215 -4.43 -10.48 2.18
CA THR A 215 -4.57 -9.79 3.47
C THR A 215 -3.52 -8.69 3.63
N ALA A 216 -3.85 -7.65 4.39
CA ALA A 216 -2.85 -6.68 4.83
C ALA A 216 -1.73 -7.43 5.58
N GLY A 217 -0.49 -7.33 5.09
CA GLY A 217 0.65 -8.05 5.65
C GLY A 217 0.91 -7.72 7.11
N ARG A 218 1.63 -8.59 7.83
CA ARG A 218 1.93 -8.37 9.25
C ARG A 218 2.71 -7.07 9.50
N PRO A 219 2.48 -6.42 10.67
CA PRO A 219 3.24 -5.25 11.05
C PRO A 219 4.76 -5.50 10.99
N THR A 220 5.51 -4.50 10.54
CA THR A 220 6.97 -4.60 10.47
C THR A 220 7.57 -4.91 11.84
N VAL A 221 8.39 -5.95 11.91
CA VAL A 221 9.21 -6.29 13.07
C VAL A 221 10.51 -5.51 12.99
N THR A 222 10.87 -4.80 14.06
CA THR A 222 12.09 -3.96 14.08
C THR A 222 13.16 -4.60 14.95
N SER A 223 14.28 -4.98 14.35
CA SER A 223 15.48 -5.43 15.06
C SER A 223 16.38 -4.22 15.31
N HIS A 224 16.44 -3.78 16.56
CA HIS A 224 17.28 -2.66 16.98
C HIS A 224 18.70 -3.11 17.28
N GLN A 225 19.69 -2.34 16.81
CA GLN A 225 21.02 -2.43 17.38
C GLN A 225 20.95 -1.99 18.84
N THR A 226 21.29 -2.90 19.74
CA THR A 226 21.30 -2.66 21.19
C THR A 226 22.63 -3.13 21.73
N VAL A 227 23.27 -2.30 22.54
CA VAL A 227 24.47 -2.69 23.29
C VAL A 227 24.02 -3.31 24.59
N TYR A 228 24.59 -4.47 24.93
CA TYR A 228 24.31 -5.18 26.17
C TYR A 228 25.57 -5.20 27.05
N PRO A 229 25.84 -4.16 27.87
CA PRO A 229 27.08 -4.06 28.66
C PRO A 229 27.28 -5.20 29.67
N ARG A 230 26.19 -5.87 30.06
CA ARG A 230 26.20 -6.99 31.02
C ARG A 230 26.06 -8.36 30.34
N GLY A 231 26.28 -8.43 29.03
CA GLY A 231 26.08 -9.65 28.24
C GLY A 231 24.66 -9.78 27.68
N TRP A 232 24.52 -10.68 26.72
CA TRP A 232 23.28 -10.89 25.97
C TRP A 232 22.16 -11.44 26.87
N PRO A 233 20.88 -11.09 26.62
CA PRO A 233 19.76 -11.68 27.34
C PRO A 233 19.71 -13.20 27.15
N THR A 234 19.24 -13.92 28.17
CA THR A 234 19.06 -15.39 28.13
C THR A 234 17.79 -15.79 27.39
N GLU A 235 16.73 -14.99 27.50
CA GLU A 235 15.45 -15.25 26.83
C GLU A 235 15.55 -14.98 25.32
N PRO A 236 15.06 -15.88 24.45
CA PRO A 236 15.07 -15.66 23.01
C PRO A 236 14.40 -14.35 22.58
N GLY A 237 15.01 -13.65 21.62
CA GLY A 237 14.46 -12.39 21.14
C GLY A 237 15.13 -11.87 19.88
N LEU A 238 14.60 -10.76 19.33
CA LEU A 238 15.04 -10.19 18.04
C LEU A 238 16.51 -9.76 18.00
N PHE A 239 17.16 -9.63 19.16
CA PHE A 239 18.60 -9.40 19.26
C PHE A 239 19.41 -10.60 18.73
N MET A 240 18.83 -11.80 18.66
CA MET A 240 19.46 -12.97 18.04
C MET A 240 19.56 -12.85 16.52
N LEU A 241 18.79 -11.96 15.89
CA LEU A 241 18.89 -11.69 14.45
C LEU A 241 20.12 -10.84 14.08
N ARG A 242 20.80 -10.26 15.07
CA ARG A 242 21.93 -9.36 14.90
C ARG A 242 23.18 -10.09 14.39
N ASN A 243 23.91 -9.48 13.46
CA ASN A 243 25.12 -10.08 12.88
C ASN A 243 26.26 -10.20 13.90
N GLU A 244 26.27 -9.30 14.87
CA GLU A 244 27.19 -9.25 16.00
C GLU A 244 26.85 -10.25 17.12
N PHE A 245 25.66 -10.87 17.09
CA PHE A 245 25.27 -11.87 18.08
C PHE A 245 26.23 -13.09 18.02
N PRO A 246 26.80 -13.54 19.15
CA PRO A 246 27.78 -14.61 19.19
C PRO A 246 27.12 -15.96 18.92
N ALA A 247 27.16 -16.38 17.66
CA ALA A 247 26.70 -17.66 17.18
C ALA A 247 27.80 -18.23 16.28
N PRO A 248 28.66 -19.12 16.79
CA PRO A 248 29.77 -19.67 16.02
C PRO A 248 29.25 -20.37 14.76
N ILE A 249 29.79 -20.01 13.60
CA ILE A 249 29.38 -20.55 12.31
C ILE A 249 30.55 -21.17 11.57
N SER A 250 30.37 -22.38 11.04
CA SER A 250 31.30 -22.98 10.09
C SER A 250 30.90 -22.58 8.67
N TYR A 251 31.80 -21.95 7.92
CA TYR A 251 31.58 -21.46 6.57
C TYR A 251 32.89 -21.50 5.76
N ASP A 252 32.84 -22.09 4.57
CA ASP A 252 34.00 -22.23 3.65
C ASP A 252 35.24 -22.86 4.31
N GLY A 253 35.02 -23.92 5.11
CA GLY A 253 36.09 -24.65 5.81
C GLY A 253 36.61 -23.98 7.09
N GLU A 254 36.14 -22.77 7.40
CA GLU A 254 36.59 -21.97 8.54
C GLU A 254 35.47 -21.77 9.57
N THR A 255 35.81 -21.49 10.83
CA THR A 255 34.82 -21.19 11.87
C THR A 255 34.95 -19.74 12.34
N TYR A 256 33.83 -19.01 12.35
CA TYR A 256 33.76 -17.61 12.75
C TYR A 256 32.91 -17.45 14.01
N PRO A 257 33.34 -16.65 15.01
CA PRO A 257 32.56 -16.46 16.24
C PRO A 257 31.18 -15.82 16.03
N SER A 258 31.00 -15.04 14.96
CA SER A 258 29.72 -14.51 14.53
C SER A 258 29.71 -14.21 13.03
N VAL A 259 28.53 -13.88 12.49
CA VAL A 259 28.38 -13.42 11.09
C VAL A 259 29.25 -12.20 10.81
N LEU A 260 29.35 -11.28 11.77
CA LEU A 260 30.16 -10.07 11.62
C LEU A 260 31.66 -10.40 11.47
N HIS A 261 32.18 -11.36 12.24
CA HIS A 261 33.56 -11.84 12.07
C HIS A 261 33.79 -12.43 10.68
N GLY A 262 32.89 -13.32 10.24
CA GLY A 262 32.99 -13.94 8.92
C GLY A 262 32.94 -12.92 7.78
N TYR A 263 32.03 -11.96 7.85
CA TYR A 263 31.86 -10.95 6.82
C TYR A 263 33.12 -10.09 6.66
N TRP A 264 33.67 -9.60 7.77
CA TRP A 264 34.85 -8.75 7.73
C TRP A 264 36.13 -9.53 7.38
N ALA A 265 36.29 -10.75 7.87
CA ALA A 265 37.40 -11.61 7.50
C ALA A 265 37.38 -11.96 6.01
N LEU A 266 36.25 -12.39 5.46
CA LEU A 266 36.12 -12.73 4.03
C LEU A 266 36.26 -11.50 3.10
N SER A 267 36.09 -10.30 3.65
CA SER A 267 36.29 -9.07 2.92
C SER A 267 37.75 -8.67 2.73
N ALA A 268 38.66 -9.19 3.56
CA ALA A 268 40.07 -8.81 3.53
C ALA A 268 40.83 -9.53 2.41
N ALA A 269 41.73 -8.81 1.75
CA ALA A 269 42.57 -9.36 0.69
C ALA A 269 43.62 -10.34 1.25
N ASP A 270 44.34 -9.92 2.29
CA ASP A 270 45.45 -10.66 2.90
C ASP A 270 44.95 -11.76 3.88
N PRO A 271 45.37 -13.03 3.71
CA PRO A 271 45.09 -14.11 4.67
C PRO A 271 45.46 -13.79 6.14
N ALA A 272 46.54 -13.05 6.39
CA ALA A 272 46.96 -12.69 7.74
C ALA A 272 45.92 -11.77 8.42
N ASP A 273 45.37 -10.81 7.67
CA ASP A 273 44.28 -9.96 8.14
C ASP A 273 43.00 -10.76 8.38
N ARG A 274 42.70 -11.75 7.53
CA ARG A 274 41.53 -12.64 7.75
C ARG A 274 41.62 -13.35 9.10
N ALA A 275 42.79 -13.89 9.42
CA ALA A 275 43.03 -14.57 10.69
C ALA A 275 42.87 -13.60 11.87
N ARG A 276 43.51 -12.43 11.80
CA ARG A 276 43.42 -11.38 12.83
C ARG A 276 41.98 -10.92 13.09
N ILE A 277 41.19 -10.73 12.04
CA ILE A 277 39.78 -10.33 12.15
C ILE A 277 38.92 -11.45 12.75
N ARG A 278 39.18 -12.71 12.36
CA ARG A 278 38.47 -13.89 12.89
C ARG A 278 38.72 -14.10 14.39
N GLU A 279 39.92 -13.77 14.86
CA GLU A 279 40.36 -13.89 16.25
C GLU A 279 39.99 -12.68 17.13
N ALA A 280 39.29 -11.68 16.57
CA ALA A 280 38.93 -10.48 17.31
C ALA A 280 38.04 -10.80 18.53
N PRO A 281 38.17 -10.06 19.65
CA PRO A 281 37.42 -10.35 20.88
C PRO A 281 35.90 -10.19 20.76
N SER A 282 35.45 -9.30 19.87
CA SER A 282 34.04 -9.05 19.63
C SER A 282 33.75 -8.77 18.16
N GLY A 283 32.47 -8.91 17.77
CA GLY A 283 32.06 -8.58 16.40
C GLY A 283 32.32 -7.11 16.05
N ARG A 284 32.30 -6.23 17.04
CA ARG A 284 32.66 -4.82 16.86
C ARG A 284 34.15 -4.67 16.53
N ASP A 285 35.01 -5.34 17.28
CA ASP A 285 36.46 -5.32 17.04
C ASP A 285 36.77 -5.90 15.64
N ALA A 286 36.08 -6.98 15.25
CA ALA A 286 36.21 -7.54 13.90
C ALA A 286 35.81 -6.54 12.80
N GLN A 287 34.76 -5.74 13.05
CA GLN A 287 34.31 -4.69 12.14
C GLN A 287 35.30 -3.53 12.05
N GLU A 288 35.85 -3.09 13.18
CA GLU A 288 36.85 -2.01 13.23
C GLU A 288 38.13 -2.45 12.50
N LEU A 289 38.67 -3.62 12.85
CA LEU A 289 39.85 -4.20 12.18
C LEU A 289 39.61 -4.39 10.67
N GLY A 290 38.48 -4.97 10.29
CA GLY A 290 38.13 -5.19 8.88
C GLY A 290 37.87 -3.89 8.11
N GLY A 291 37.57 -2.79 8.81
CA GLY A 291 37.40 -1.45 8.26
C GLY A 291 38.70 -0.83 7.77
N GLU A 292 39.82 -1.23 8.37
CA GLU A 292 41.15 -0.64 8.14
C GLU A 292 41.99 -1.41 7.11
N VAL A 293 41.61 -2.65 6.80
CA VAL A 293 42.38 -3.52 5.90
C VAL A 293 42.01 -3.33 4.43
N VAL A 294 42.94 -3.71 3.55
CA VAL A 294 42.70 -3.74 2.11
C VAL A 294 41.64 -4.78 1.79
N ARG A 295 40.58 -4.35 1.07
CA ARG A 295 39.51 -5.24 0.65
C ARG A 295 39.93 -6.11 -0.52
N ARG A 296 39.37 -7.31 -0.57
CA ARG A 296 39.42 -8.19 -1.75
C ARG A 296 38.87 -7.47 -2.98
N ASP A 297 39.49 -7.69 -4.12
CA ASP A 297 39.01 -7.17 -5.40
C ASP A 297 37.57 -7.59 -5.70
N GLY A 298 36.77 -6.65 -6.22
CA GLY A 298 35.37 -6.87 -6.55
C GLY A 298 34.42 -7.01 -5.34
N TRP A 299 34.89 -6.75 -4.11
CA TRP A 299 34.09 -6.97 -2.88
C TRP A 299 32.68 -6.38 -2.91
N THR A 300 32.50 -5.19 -3.51
CA THR A 300 31.19 -4.54 -3.62
C THR A 300 30.13 -5.42 -4.32
N GLY A 301 30.53 -6.21 -5.31
CA GLY A 301 29.64 -7.16 -5.99
C GLY A 301 29.45 -8.48 -5.24
N LEU A 302 30.41 -8.86 -4.39
CA LEU A 302 30.41 -10.14 -3.67
C LEU A 302 29.73 -10.07 -2.30
N ARG A 303 29.76 -8.89 -1.65
CA ARG A 303 29.38 -8.72 -0.24
C ARG A 303 27.97 -9.21 0.10
N LEU A 304 27.01 -9.11 -0.82
CA LEU A 304 25.64 -9.58 -0.60
C LEU A 304 25.58 -11.12 -0.55
N ALA A 305 26.25 -11.79 -1.48
CA ALA A 305 26.30 -13.25 -1.50
C ALA A 305 27.03 -13.81 -0.28
N VAL A 306 28.13 -13.17 0.14
CA VAL A 306 28.86 -13.55 1.36
C VAL A 306 27.99 -13.37 2.60
N MET A 307 27.33 -12.22 2.77
CA MET A 307 26.41 -11.99 3.89
C MET A 307 25.27 -13.02 3.90
N ALA A 308 24.65 -13.28 2.74
CA ALA A 308 23.60 -14.29 2.63
C ALA A 308 24.08 -15.69 3.02
N GLY A 309 25.28 -16.10 2.57
CA GLY A 309 25.88 -17.38 2.93
C GLY A 309 26.12 -17.53 4.44
N LEU A 310 26.66 -16.48 5.08
CA LEU A 310 26.91 -16.48 6.53
C LEU A 310 25.60 -16.50 7.34
N LEU A 311 24.58 -15.77 6.90
CA LEU A 311 23.24 -15.79 7.52
C LEU A 311 22.61 -17.18 7.39
N ARG A 312 22.67 -17.81 6.21
CA ARG A 312 22.21 -19.20 6.02
C ARG A 312 22.93 -20.15 6.96
N ALA A 313 24.26 -20.05 7.06
CA ALA A 313 25.06 -20.88 7.98
C ALA A 313 24.59 -20.69 9.43
N LYS A 314 24.42 -19.44 9.88
CA LYS A 314 23.93 -19.12 11.22
C LYS A 314 22.58 -19.79 11.51
N PHE A 315 21.56 -19.52 10.71
CA PHE A 315 20.22 -20.03 11.04
C PHE A 315 20.01 -21.50 10.69
N THR A 316 20.87 -22.12 9.88
CA THR A 316 20.84 -23.57 9.64
C THR A 316 21.56 -24.35 10.76
N GLN A 317 22.63 -23.78 11.31
CA GLN A 317 23.46 -24.44 12.35
C GLN A 317 22.92 -24.20 13.77
N HIS A 318 22.05 -23.19 13.97
CA HIS A 318 21.49 -22.82 15.28
C HIS A 318 19.95 -22.85 15.25
N PRO A 319 19.31 -23.99 15.59
CA PRO A 319 17.85 -24.17 15.47
C PRO A 319 17.01 -23.24 16.35
N ASP A 320 17.52 -22.87 17.53
CA ASP A 320 16.91 -21.90 18.45
C ASP A 320 16.84 -20.49 17.83
N LEU A 321 17.93 -20.06 17.19
CA LEU A 321 17.97 -18.81 16.43
C LEU A 321 17.03 -18.86 15.23
N ALA A 322 16.96 -20.01 14.55
CA ALA A 322 16.05 -20.24 13.43
C ALA A 322 14.59 -20.09 13.86
N ALA A 323 14.22 -20.60 15.04
CA ALA A 323 12.88 -20.45 15.59
C ALA A 323 12.48 -18.98 15.80
N VAL A 324 13.41 -18.15 16.29
CA VAL A 324 13.17 -16.70 16.44
C VAL A 324 12.94 -16.05 15.08
N LEU A 325 13.74 -16.39 14.06
CA LEU A 325 13.58 -15.85 12.71
C LEU A 325 12.25 -16.28 12.08
N LEU A 326 11.89 -17.56 12.17
CA LEU A 326 10.63 -18.10 11.68
C LEU A 326 9.42 -17.48 12.40
N GLY A 327 9.54 -17.18 13.70
CA GLY A 327 8.51 -16.50 14.48
C GLY A 327 8.19 -15.07 14.01
N THR A 328 9.00 -14.49 13.11
CA THR A 328 8.65 -13.23 12.42
C THR A 328 7.65 -13.41 11.28
N GLU A 329 7.33 -14.66 10.90
CA GLU A 329 6.34 -15.03 9.89
C GLU A 329 6.54 -14.32 8.55
N ASP A 330 5.53 -13.62 8.01
CA ASP A 330 5.60 -12.86 6.76
C ASP A 330 5.96 -11.38 6.98
N ALA A 331 6.18 -10.96 8.24
CA ALA A 331 6.45 -9.56 8.55
C ALA A 331 7.75 -9.07 7.88
N ARG A 332 7.73 -7.82 7.41
CA ARG A 332 8.95 -7.10 7.02
C ARG A 332 9.88 -6.98 8.23
N ILE A 333 11.18 -7.22 8.04
CA ILE A 333 12.20 -7.06 9.08
C ILE A 333 12.94 -5.75 8.84
N SER A 334 12.73 -4.76 9.70
CA SER A 334 13.48 -3.51 9.72
C SER A 334 14.76 -3.69 10.56
N TYR A 335 15.92 -3.76 9.89
CA TYR A 335 17.21 -3.92 10.57
C TYR A 335 17.84 -2.55 10.83
N THR A 336 17.70 -2.02 12.05
CA THR A 336 18.12 -0.65 12.40
C THR A 336 19.46 -0.64 13.14
N GLY A 337 20.16 0.48 13.14
CA GLY A 337 21.43 0.61 13.84
C GLY A 337 22.12 1.95 13.63
N PHE A 338 23.33 2.05 14.20
CA PHE A 338 24.17 3.25 14.16
C PHE A 338 25.61 2.97 13.72
N SER A 339 26.10 1.73 13.79
CA SER A 339 27.49 1.39 13.43
C SER A 339 27.69 0.96 11.98
N ASP A 340 26.68 0.32 11.37
CA ASP A 340 26.79 -0.21 10.02
C ASP A 340 26.52 0.86 8.95
N SER A 341 27.02 0.61 7.74
CA SER A 341 26.70 1.42 6.57
C SER A 341 25.18 1.42 6.30
N ARG A 342 24.66 2.55 5.81
CA ARG A 342 23.27 2.69 5.31
C ARG A 342 22.90 1.67 4.23
N PHE A 343 23.89 1.06 3.58
CA PHE A 343 23.64 -0.07 2.68
C PHE A 343 22.98 -1.24 3.41
N TRP A 344 23.44 -1.56 4.63
CA TRP A 344 22.93 -2.70 5.40
C TRP A 344 21.68 -2.37 6.21
N LEU A 345 21.56 -1.12 6.68
CA LEU A 345 20.54 -0.70 7.64
C LEU A 345 19.27 -0.14 6.99
N ASP A 346 18.16 -0.23 7.74
CA ASP A 346 16.96 0.59 7.58
C ASP A 346 17.15 1.91 8.33
N VAL A 347 17.16 3.03 7.60
CA VAL A 347 17.40 4.37 8.14
C VAL A 347 16.27 5.28 7.67
N ARG A 348 15.74 6.10 8.59
CA ARG A 348 14.71 7.09 8.27
C ARG A 348 15.25 8.09 7.21
N ALA A 349 14.35 8.55 6.33
CA ALA A 349 14.62 9.37 5.13
C ALA A 349 15.33 8.62 3.98
N ASP A 350 14.58 7.71 3.34
CA ASP A 350 14.75 7.13 1.97
C ASP A 350 16.15 6.70 1.47
N ARG A 351 17.16 6.65 2.34
CA ARG A 351 18.56 6.41 1.98
C ARG A 351 19.15 5.11 2.55
N GLY A 352 18.42 4.38 3.40
CA GLY A 352 18.79 3.04 3.84
C GLY A 352 18.26 1.96 2.89
N ARG A 353 19.07 0.94 2.54
CA ARG A 353 18.61 -0.16 1.67
C ARG A 353 18.05 -1.37 2.44
N ASN A 354 18.29 -1.44 3.75
CA ASN A 354 17.86 -2.53 4.62
C ASN A 354 18.25 -3.91 4.08
N TRP A 355 19.45 -4.06 3.49
CA TRP A 355 19.83 -5.33 2.88
C TRP A 355 19.90 -6.48 3.88
N VAL A 356 20.27 -6.24 5.13
CA VAL A 356 20.25 -7.31 6.14
C VAL A 356 18.82 -7.78 6.41
N GLY A 357 17.86 -6.87 6.59
CA GLY A 357 16.45 -7.22 6.76
C GLY A 357 15.91 -8.08 5.61
N ARG A 358 16.19 -7.66 4.36
CA ARG A 358 15.79 -8.42 3.16
C ARG A 358 16.45 -9.81 3.08
N LEU A 359 17.73 -9.91 3.45
CA LEU A 359 18.42 -11.20 3.47
C LEU A 359 17.89 -12.12 4.57
N LEU A 360 17.51 -11.57 5.73
CA LEU A 360 16.85 -12.34 6.80
C LEU A 360 15.48 -12.86 6.33
N GLU A 361 14.68 -12.05 5.63
CA GLU A 361 13.41 -12.47 5.03
C GLU A 361 13.60 -13.60 4.00
N LEU A 362 14.65 -13.52 3.16
CA LEU A 362 15.00 -14.60 2.23
C LEU A 362 15.39 -15.88 2.97
N VAL A 363 16.31 -15.80 3.94
CA VAL A 363 16.77 -16.96 4.72
C VAL A 363 15.61 -17.59 5.50
N ARG A 364 14.70 -16.78 6.06
CA ARG A 364 13.47 -17.24 6.70
C ARG A 364 12.61 -18.09 5.74
N SER A 365 12.40 -17.60 4.52
CA SER A 365 11.64 -18.32 3.49
C SER A 365 12.32 -19.65 3.12
N GLU A 366 13.64 -19.64 2.94
CA GLU A 366 14.42 -20.86 2.66
C GLU A 366 14.30 -21.90 3.81
N LEU A 367 14.33 -21.45 5.06
CA LEU A 367 14.16 -22.31 6.24
C LEU A 367 12.75 -22.90 6.33
N ALA A 368 11.71 -22.09 6.08
CA ALA A 368 10.32 -22.54 6.10
C ALA A 368 10.10 -23.65 5.04
N LEU A 369 10.57 -23.42 3.81
CA LEU A 369 10.52 -24.41 2.72
C LEU A 369 11.25 -25.71 3.08
N ALA A 370 12.42 -25.60 3.71
CA ALA A 370 13.21 -26.76 4.13
C ALA A 370 12.51 -27.56 5.24
N GLN A 371 11.83 -26.89 6.18
CA GLN A 371 11.04 -27.56 7.24
C GLN A 371 9.85 -28.31 6.65
N GLU A 372 9.10 -27.70 5.74
CA GLU A 372 7.96 -28.31 5.06
C GLU A 372 8.38 -29.55 4.25
N THR A 373 9.43 -29.42 3.43
CA THR A 373 9.95 -30.52 2.60
C THR A 373 10.39 -31.73 3.45
N ARG A 374 11.00 -31.48 4.62
CA ARG A 374 11.37 -32.54 5.57
C ARG A 374 10.14 -33.19 6.21
N GLY A 375 9.12 -32.41 6.55
CA GLY A 375 7.86 -32.89 7.09
C GLY A 375 7.15 -33.86 6.13
N VAL A 376 7.01 -33.49 4.86
CA VAL A 376 6.37 -34.31 3.81
C VAL A 376 7.09 -35.65 3.61
N ARG A 377 8.43 -35.66 3.55
CA ARG A 377 9.21 -36.90 3.40
C ARG A 377 9.05 -37.87 4.58
N GLN A 378 8.90 -37.34 5.79
CA GLN A 378 8.67 -38.17 6.98
C GLN A 378 7.27 -38.80 6.98
N THR A 379 6.23 -38.06 6.59
CA THR A 379 4.86 -38.60 6.47
C THR A 379 4.75 -39.65 5.36
N GLU A 380 5.44 -39.48 4.23
CA GLU A 380 5.48 -40.48 3.16
C GLU A 380 6.24 -41.75 3.56
N GLY A 381 7.37 -41.63 4.26
CA GLY A 381 8.12 -42.78 4.79
C GLY A 381 7.33 -43.59 5.83
N ILE A 382 6.52 -42.93 6.66
CA ILE A 382 5.62 -43.60 7.62
C ILE A 382 4.47 -44.34 6.90
N ARG A 383 3.95 -43.79 5.80
CA ARG A 383 2.94 -44.49 4.97
C ARG A 383 3.51 -45.72 4.26
N GLN A 384 4.72 -45.66 3.73
CA GLN A 384 5.35 -46.80 3.06
C GLN A 384 5.72 -47.94 4.02
N THR A 385 6.18 -47.61 5.23
CA THR A 385 6.49 -48.63 6.26
C THR A 385 5.24 -49.32 6.82
N ARG A 386 4.08 -48.63 6.89
CA ARG A 386 2.80 -49.26 7.24
C ARG A 386 2.16 -50.08 6.12
N GLY A 387 2.51 -49.83 4.85
CA GLY A 387 2.04 -50.61 3.70
C GLY A 387 2.81 -51.91 3.43
N GLY A 388 3.96 -52.12 4.08
CA GLY A 388 4.85 -53.27 3.83
C GLY A 388 4.74 -54.44 4.82
N GLN A 389 3.89 -54.36 5.85
CA GLN A 389 3.75 -55.40 6.89
C GLN A 389 2.44 -56.20 6.83
N GLY A 390 1.80 -56.30 5.67
CA GLY A 390 0.50 -56.96 5.53
C GLY A 390 0.41 -57.95 4.38
N THR A 391 1.27 -58.97 4.30
CA THR A 391 1.01 -60.24 3.58
C THR A 391 2.09 -61.28 3.89
N GLN A 392 2.10 -61.84 5.09
CA GLN A 392 2.54 -63.22 5.35
C GLN A 392 1.87 -63.69 6.64
N ASP A 393 0.84 -64.53 6.50
CA ASP A 393 0.44 -65.65 7.37
C ASP A 393 -1.07 -65.80 7.51
N THR A 394 -1.60 -66.80 6.81
CA THR A 394 -2.72 -67.65 7.25
C THR A 394 -2.76 -68.85 6.29
N GLN A 395 -1.98 -69.89 6.62
CA GLN A 395 -2.46 -71.16 7.16
C GLN A 395 -3.37 -71.96 6.21
N GLY A 396 -2.80 -73.04 5.67
CA GLY A 396 -3.60 -74.19 5.27
C GLY A 396 -3.94 -75.06 6.48
N VAL A 397 -5.19 -75.48 6.60
CA VAL A 397 -5.59 -76.74 7.24
C VAL A 397 -6.89 -77.21 6.55
N HIS A 398 -6.80 -78.24 5.70
CA HIS A 398 -7.98 -79.01 5.26
C HIS A 398 -8.09 -80.23 6.17
N ILE A 399 -9.19 -80.32 6.94
CA ILE A 399 -9.61 -81.50 7.69
C ILE A 399 -10.75 -82.17 6.93
N THR A 400 -10.65 -83.49 6.85
CA THR A 400 -11.61 -84.49 6.38
C THR A 400 -12.95 -84.46 7.13
N GLY A 401 -14.03 -84.71 6.40
CA GLY A 401 -15.38 -84.98 6.89
C GLY A 401 -16.29 -85.30 5.73
#